data_AF-A0A1V3IG36-F1
#
_entry.id   AF-A0A1V3IG36-F1
#
_cell.length_a   1.000
_cell.length_b   1.000
_cell.length_c   1.000
_cell.angle_alpha   90.00
_cell.angle_beta   90.00
_cell.angle_gamma   90.00
#
_symmetry.space_group_name_H-M   'P 1'
#
loop_
_entity.id
_entity.type
_entity.pdbx_description
1 polymer ?
#
loop_
_entity_poly.entity_id
_entity_poly.type
_entity_poly.pdbx_seq_one_letter_code
_entity_poly.pdbx_strand_id
1 'polypeptide(L)'
;MLKKRYQNIIANRFNVDNTATLISWLNEINIIRNQSAHHSRVWNRKGNPIKILHNDYFNSLNLDQTAKERLFGRIAVMWYLISQTSNNYKWLLQCNHLIDKFPDVPNAKLKSMGLMSHLSLPIHLMNN
;
A
#
# COMPACT_ATOMS: atom_id res chain seq x y z
N MET A 1 19.46 -16.56 -1.42
CA MET A 1 18.97 -15.19 -1.74
C MET A 1 19.34 -14.85 -3.18
N LEU A 2 18.50 -14.14 -3.94
CA LEU A 2 18.76 -13.81 -5.35
C LEU A 2 20.01 -12.90 -5.50
N LYS A 3 20.83 -13.08 -6.53
CA LYS A 3 22.02 -12.22 -6.77
C LYS A 3 21.63 -10.76 -6.97
N LYS A 4 22.44 -9.81 -6.47
CA LYS A 4 22.15 -8.36 -6.51
C LYS A 4 21.81 -7.83 -7.90
N ARG A 5 22.51 -8.31 -8.95
CA ARG A 5 22.22 -7.97 -10.36
C ARG A 5 20.76 -8.23 -10.72
N TYR A 6 20.22 -9.39 -10.37
CA TYR A 6 18.84 -9.75 -10.68
C TYR A 6 17.85 -8.98 -9.79
N GLN A 7 18.19 -8.71 -8.53
CA GLN A 7 17.35 -7.86 -7.69
C GLN A 7 17.18 -6.45 -8.28
N ASN A 8 18.28 -5.85 -8.77
CA ASN A 8 18.23 -4.54 -9.41
C ASN A 8 17.41 -4.57 -10.72
N ILE A 9 17.55 -5.63 -11.53
CA ILE A 9 16.72 -5.82 -12.73
C ILE A 9 15.22 -5.84 -12.38
N ILE A 10 14.85 -6.58 -11.33
CA ILE A 10 13.45 -6.63 -10.88
C ILE A 10 12.99 -5.28 -10.34
N ALA A 11 13.79 -4.60 -9.50
CA ALA A 11 13.46 -3.28 -8.97
C ALA A 11 13.21 -2.25 -10.09
N ASN A 12 14.09 -2.22 -11.09
CA ASN A 12 13.96 -1.33 -12.25
C ASN A 12 12.69 -1.61 -13.06
N ARG A 13 12.26 -2.88 -13.18
CA ARG A 13 11.00 -3.23 -13.87
C ARG A 13 9.76 -2.62 -13.20
N PHE A 14 9.83 -2.34 -11.90
CA PHE A 14 8.78 -1.68 -11.13
C PHE A 14 9.04 -0.17 -10.94
N ASN A 15 9.95 0.41 -11.73
CA ASN A 15 10.36 1.81 -11.58
C ASN A 15 10.77 2.16 -10.14
N VAL A 16 11.46 1.22 -9.48
CA VAL A 16 12.03 1.39 -8.14
C VAL A 16 13.55 1.50 -8.29
N ASP A 17 14.06 2.72 -8.12
CA ASP A 17 15.47 3.08 -8.22
C ASP A 17 16.38 2.35 -7.22
N ASN A 18 15.83 2.01 -6.05
CA ASN A 18 16.56 1.37 -4.97
C ASN A 18 15.97 0.01 -4.62
N THR A 19 16.74 -1.05 -4.88
CA THR A 19 16.39 -2.43 -4.51
C THR A 19 16.03 -2.60 -3.03
N ALA A 20 16.64 -1.84 -2.12
CA ALA A 20 16.29 -1.89 -0.69
C ALA A 20 14.88 -1.34 -0.41
N THR A 21 14.35 -0.44 -1.26
CA THR A 21 12.96 0.02 -1.21
C THR A 21 12.00 -1.10 -1.60
N LEU A 22 12.24 -1.77 -2.72
CA LEU A 22 11.42 -2.90 -3.15
C LEU A 22 11.43 -4.04 -2.11
N ILE A 23 12.60 -4.39 -1.56
CA ILE A 23 12.71 -5.40 -0.49
C ILE A 23 11.89 -4.98 0.74
N SER A 24 11.98 -3.72 1.15
CA SER A 24 11.21 -3.20 2.29
C SER A 24 9.71 -3.31 2.04
N TRP A 25 9.24 -3.00 0.84
CA TRP A 25 7.83 -3.11 0.46
C TRP A 25 7.35 -4.56 0.47
N LEU A 26 8.10 -5.49 -0.13
CA LEU A 26 7.76 -6.91 -0.15
C LEU A 26 7.70 -7.51 1.27
N ASN A 27 8.57 -7.06 2.17
CA ASN A 27 8.52 -7.46 3.58
C ASN A 27 7.25 -6.97 4.28
N GLU A 28 6.86 -5.71 4.10
CA GLU A 28 5.62 -5.17 4.69
C GLU A 28 4.36 -5.85 4.12
N ILE A 29 4.36 -6.19 2.82
CA ILE A 29 3.28 -6.97 2.19
C ILE A 29 3.22 -8.38 2.79
N ASN A 30 4.37 -9.06 2.96
CA ASN A 30 4.42 -10.37 3.61
C ASN A 30 3.88 -10.34 5.04
N ILE A 31 4.16 -9.28 5.80
CA ILE A 31 3.62 -9.09 7.16
C ILE A 31 2.09 -9.02 7.11
N ILE A 32 1.50 -8.20 6.23
CA ILE A 32 0.05 -8.09 6.09
C ILE A 32 -0.57 -9.41 5.64
N ARG A 33 0.05 -10.11 4.68
CA ARG A 33 -0.40 -11.42 4.21
C ARG A 33 -0.44 -12.42 5.36
N ASN A 34 0.63 -12.50 6.15
CA ASN A 34 0.71 -13.41 7.29
C ASN A 34 -0.34 -13.09 8.34
N GLN A 35 -0.52 -11.81 8.69
CA GLN A 35 -1.57 -11.39 9.61
C GLN A 35 -2.95 -11.80 9.10
N SER A 36 -3.22 -11.60 7.82
CA SER A 36 -4.50 -11.98 7.19
C SER A 36 -4.73 -13.50 7.26
N ALA A 37 -3.70 -14.31 6.97
CA ALA A 37 -3.77 -15.77 7.06
C ALA A 37 -4.01 -16.29 8.50
N HIS A 38 -3.56 -15.53 9.50
CA HIS A 38 -3.83 -15.80 10.91
C HIS A 38 -5.09 -15.10 11.43
N HIS A 39 -5.96 -14.61 10.54
CA HIS A 39 -7.20 -13.87 10.87
C HIS A 39 -6.98 -12.69 11.85
N SER A 40 -5.78 -12.12 11.83
CA SER A 40 -5.44 -10.97 12.64
C SER A 40 -6.09 -9.72 12.08
N ARG A 41 -6.57 -8.85 12.98
CA ARG A 41 -7.02 -7.50 12.64
C ARG A 41 -5.86 -6.67 12.06
N VAL A 42 -5.96 -6.27 10.79
CA VAL A 42 -4.92 -5.47 10.09
C VAL A 42 -5.21 -3.96 10.02
N TRP A 43 -6.48 -3.57 10.04
CA TRP A 43 -6.89 -2.20 9.67
C TRP A 43 -6.33 -1.09 10.56
N ASN A 44 -6.13 -1.32 11.85
CA ASN A 44 -5.57 -0.34 12.79
C ASN A 44 -4.18 -0.70 13.31
N ARG A 45 -3.45 -1.59 12.64
CA ARG A 45 -2.09 -1.93 13.05
C ARG A 45 -1.10 -0.86 12.59
N LYS A 46 -0.11 -0.58 13.44
CA LYS A 46 1.04 0.27 13.11
C LYS A 46 2.17 -0.66 12.68
N GLY A 47 2.74 -0.41 11.51
CA GLY A 47 3.97 -1.06 11.05
C GLY A 47 5.09 -0.05 10.90
N ASN A 48 6.18 -0.47 10.24
CA ASN A 48 7.27 0.45 9.93
C ASN A 48 6.83 1.47 8.88
N PRO A 49 7.27 2.73 8.93
CA PRO A 49 7.01 3.67 7.85
C PRO A 49 7.47 3.10 6.50
N ILE A 50 6.59 3.06 5.50
CA ILE A 50 6.99 2.67 4.14
C ILE A 50 7.92 3.73 3.56
N LYS A 51 8.92 3.27 2.81
CA LYS A 51 9.72 4.16 1.96
C LYS A 51 8.86 4.66 0.81
N ILE A 52 8.97 5.95 0.52
CA ILE A 52 8.22 6.62 -0.56
C ILE A 52 9.19 6.98 -1.67
N LEU A 53 8.79 6.74 -2.92
CA LEU A 53 9.54 7.20 -4.08
C LEU A 53 9.17 8.64 -4.40
N HIS A 54 10.12 9.38 -4.95
CA HIS A 54 9.88 10.70 -5.51
C HIS A 54 9.39 10.55 -6.95
N ASN A 55 8.10 10.27 -7.12
CA ASN A 55 7.44 10.16 -8.43
C ASN A 55 6.01 10.73 -8.36
N ASP A 56 5.39 10.94 -9.52
CA ASP A 56 4.08 11.59 -9.61
C ASP A 56 2.99 10.86 -8.81
N TYR A 57 3.02 9.53 -8.81
CA TYR A 57 2.06 8.70 -8.07
C TYR A 57 2.12 8.91 -6.55
N PHE A 58 3.30 8.85 -5.94
CA PHE A 58 3.40 9.05 -4.50
C PHE A 58 3.33 10.54 -4.10
N ASN A 59 3.76 11.45 -4.99
CA ASN A 59 3.62 12.88 -4.79
C ASN A 59 2.15 13.30 -4.81
N SER A 60 1.33 12.77 -5.73
CA SER A 60 -0.11 13.06 -5.80
C SER A 60 -0.86 12.57 -4.56
N LEU A 61 -0.48 11.40 -4.04
CA LEU A 61 -1.07 10.83 -2.82
C LEU A 61 -0.71 11.60 -1.55
N ASN A 62 0.42 12.33 -1.54
CA ASN A 62 0.90 13.14 -0.43
C ASN A 62 0.75 12.48 0.95
N LEU A 63 1.22 11.23 1.04
CA LEU A 63 1.02 10.41 2.24
C LEU A 63 1.66 11.04 3.47
N ASP A 64 0.87 11.28 4.51
CA ASP A 64 1.37 11.73 5.82
C ASP A 64 2.10 10.59 6.58
N GLN A 65 2.70 10.92 7.72
CA GLN A 65 3.42 9.93 8.53
C GLN A 65 2.52 8.79 9.02
N THR A 66 1.24 9.08 9.31
CA THR A 66 0.28 8.06 9.74
C THR A 66 -0.02 7.11 8.58
N ALA A 67 -0.33 7.63 7.39
CA ALA A 67 -0.55 6.84 6.18
C ALA A 67 0.64 5.93 5.88
N LYS A 68 1.88 6.44 6.00
CA LYS A 68 3.12 5.66 5.82
C LYS A 68 3.26 4.50 6.81
N GLU A 69 2.68 4.59 8.00
CA GLU A 69 2.77 3.57 9.06
C GLU A 69 1.55 2.65 9.15
N ARG A 70 0.47 2.94 8.42
CA ARG A 70 -0.80 2.21 8.47
C ARG A 70 -1.11 1.48 7.17
N LEU A 71 -2.26 0.79 7.16
CA LEU A 71 -2.70 -0.06 6.05
C LEU A 71 -2.80 0.72 4.74
N PHE A 72 -3.24 1.99 4.76
CA PHE A 72 -3.38 2.79 3.55
C PHE A 72 -2.06 2.92 2.77
N GLY A 73 -0.94 3.18 3.43
CA GLY A 73 0.37 3.22 2.76
C GLY A 73 0.72 1.89 2.08
N ARG A 74 0.39 0.75 2.70
CA ARG A 74 0.63 -0.56 2.06
C ARG A 74 -0.30 -0.81 0.89
N ILE A 75 -1.56 -0.37 0.96
CA ILE A 75 -2.49 -0.40 -0.18
C ILE A 75 -1.91 0.43 -1.34
N ALA A 76 -1.40 1.63 -1.07
CA ALA A 76 -0.77 2.47 -2.07
C ALA A 76 0.43 1.79 -2.73
N VAL A 77 1.30 1.13 -1.95
CA VAL A 77 2.44 0.36 -2.48
C VAL A 77 1.99 -0.87 -3.28
N MET A 78 1.02 -1.63 -2.77
CA MET A 78 0.49 -2.81 -3.48
C MET A 78 -0.10 -2.41 -4.83
N TRP A 79 -0.89 -1.34 -4.87
CA TRP A 79 -1.45 -0.83 -6.11
C TRP A 79 -0.37 -0.34 -7.08
N TYR A 80 0.65 0.38 -6.60
CA TYR A 80 1.79 0.81 -7.41
C TYR A 80 2.51 -0.37 -8.09
N LEU A 81 2.63 -1.51 -7.42
CA LEU A 81 3.23 -2.71 -8.00
C LEU A 81 2.28 -3.44 -8.97
N ILE A 82 1.01 -3.56 -8.60
CA ILE A 82 -0.01 -4.25 -9.42
C ILE A 82 -0.23 -3.52 -10.74
N SER A 83 -0.41 -2.20 -10.72
CA SER A 83 -0.66 -1.37 -11.91
C SER A 83 0.44 -1.47 -12.96
N GLN A 84 1.68 -1.74 -12.57
CA GLN A 84 2.80 -1.92 -13.50
C GLN A 84 2.85 -3.30 -14.18
N THR A 85 2.03 -4.25 -13.71
CA THR A 85 1.97 -5.61 -14.26
C THR A 85 0.62 -5.94 -14.88
N SER A 86 -0.40 -5.13 -14.60
CA SER A 86 -1.76 -5.37 -15.01
C SER A 86 -2.55 -4.08 -15.04
N ASN A 87 -3.32 -3.89 -16.12
CA ASN A 87 -4.30 -2.81 -16.22
C ASN A 87 -5.66 -3.20 -15.59
N ASN A 88 -5.70 -4.25 -14.77
CA ASN A 88 -6.94 -4.72 -14.16
C ASN A 88 -7.29 -3.89 -12.91
N TYR A 89 -7.97 -2.78 -13.12
CA TYR A 89 -8.49 -1.90 -12.06
C TYR A 89 -9.49 -2.57 -11.10
N LYS A 90 -9.97 -3.79 -11.40
CA LYS A 90 -10.88 -4.52 -10.51
C LYS A 90 -10.29 -4.71 -9.12
N TRP A 91 -8.97 -4.89 -8.99
CA TRP A 91 -8.34 -5.04 -7.67
C TRP A 91 -8.56 -3.78 -6.82
N LEU A 92 -8.27 -2.60 -7.38
CA LEU A 92 -8.41 -1.33 -6.66
C LEU A 92 -9.88 -1.05 -6.31
N LEU A 93 -10.80 -1.32 -7.25
CA LEU A 93 -12.24 -1.17 -7.02
C LEU A 93 -12.75 -2.11 -5.93
N GLN A 94 -12.29 -3.37 -5.91
CA GLN A 94 -12.63 -4.32 -4.85
C GLN A 94 -12.08 -3.88 -3.49
N CYS A 95 -10.85 -3.37 -3.45
CA CYS A 95 -10.29 -2.79 -2.22
C CYS A 95 -11.12 -1.60 -1.72
N ASN A 96 -11.55 -0.70 -2.61
CA ASN A 96 -12.41 0.41 -2.23
C ASN A 96 -13.75 -0.07 -1.69
N HIS A 97 -14.38 -1.03 -2.35
CA HIS A 97 -15.66 -1.61 -1.91
C HIS A 97 -15.56 -2.25 -0.51
N LEU A 98 -14.42 -2.84 -0.16
CA LEU A 98 -14.18 -3.36 1.19
C LEU A 98 -14.06 -2.23 2.23
N ILE A 99 -13.50 -1.08 1.85
CA ILE A 99 -13.40 0.11 2.69
C ILE A 99 -14.78 0.78 2.85
N ASP A 100 -15.58 0.84 1.79
CA ASP A 100 -16.96 1.36 1.85
C ASP A 100 -17.85 0.51 2.77
N LYS A 101 -17.54 -0.78 2.91
CA LYS A 101 -18.20 -1.72 3.84
C LYS A 101 -17.61 -1.72 5.25
N PHE A 102 -16.66 -0.83 5.55
CA PHE A 102 -16.06 -0.77 6.88
C PHE A 102 -17.14 -0.45 7.93
N PRO A 103 -17.19 -1.15 9.07
CA PRO A 103 -18.29 -1.03 10.01
C PRO A 103 -18.37 0.36 10.62
N ASP A 104 -19.58 0.92 10.67
CA ASP A 104 -19.85 2.14 11.44
C ASP A 104 -20.14 1.79 12.90
N VAL A 105 -19.06 1.74 13.69
CA VAL A 105 -19.13 1.54 15.13
C VAL A 105 -18.26 2.56 15.86
N PRO A 106 -18.55 2.91 17.13
CA PRO A 106 -17.86 3.99 17.84
C PRO A 106 -16.33 3.88 17.86
N ASN A 107 -15.81 2.66 18.01
CA ASN A 107 -14.38 2.39 18.20
C ASN A 107 -13.63 1.98 16.91
N ALA A 108 -14.29 2.02 15.75
CA ALA A 108 -13.67 1.69 14.46
C ALA A 108 -13.85 2.86 13.51
N LYS A 109 -12.75 3.54 13.18
CA LYS A 109 -12.75 4.69 12.28
C LYS A 109 -11.73 4.48 11.16
N LEU A 110 -12.10 4.84 9.94
CA LEU A 110 -11.23 4.77 8.76
C LEU A 110 -9.93 5.54 8.93
N LYS A 111 -9.93 6.62 9.72
CA LYS A 111 -8.72 7.36 10.08
C LYS A 111 -7.63 6.47 10.70
N SER A 112 -7.99 5.41 11.45
CA SER A 112 -7.02 4.48 12.03
C SER A 112 -6.33 3.59 10.99
N MET A 113 -6.89 3.46 9.78
CA MET A 113 -6.22 2.86 8.61
C MET A 113 -5.18 3.77 7.97
N GLY A 114 -5.12 5.04 8.37
CA GLY A 114 -4.25 6.05 7.78
C GLY A 114 -4.85 6.72 6.53
N LEU A 115 -6.17 6.66 6.33
CA LEU A 115 -6.86 7.32 5.21
C LEU A 115 -6.88 8.87 5.28
N MET A 116 -6.11 9.48 6.19
CA MET A 116 -6.02 10.93 6.36
C MET A 116 -7.42 11.57 6.55
N SER A 117 -7.82 12.46 5.64
CA SER A 117 -9.16 13.09 5.59
C SER A 117 -10.14 12.37 4.65
N HIS A 118 -9.70 11.32 3.94
CA HIS A 118 -10.54 10.60 2.99
C HIS A 118 -11.52 9.65 3.69
N LEU A 119 -12.74 9.59 3.16
CA LEU A 119 -13.80 8.66 3.61
C LEU A 119 -13.82 7.34 2.80
N SER A 120 -13.03 7.25 1.73
CA SER A 120 -12.85 6.09 0.86
C SER A 120 -11.41 6.10 0.32
N LEU A 121 -11.01 5.11 -0.51
CA LEU A 121 -9.74 5.24 -1.23
C LEU A 121 -9.82 6.43 -2.20
N PRO A 122 -8.80 7.30 -2.28
CA PRO A 122 -8.74 8.36 -3.27
C PRO A 122 -8.36 7.79 -4.64
N ILE A 123 -9.25 7.01 -5.26
CA ILE A 123 -9.00 6.28 -6.52
C ILE A 123 -8.50 7.22 -7.63
N HIS A 124 -9.03 8.44 -7.69
CA HIS A 124 -8.62 9.45 -8.67
C HIS A 124 -7.14 9.89 -8.54
N LEU A 125 -6.53 9.76 -7.35
CA LEU A 125 -5.10 10.01 -7.15
C LEU A 125 -4.27 8.74 -7.39
N MET A 126 -4.89 7.56 -7.28
CA MET A 126 -4.25 6.26 -7.43
C MET A 126 -4.22 5.78 -8.89
N ASN A 127 -5.10 6.29 -9.75
CA ASN A 127 -5.10 6.02 -11.17
C ASN A 127 -4.40 7.17 -11.91
N ASN A 128 -3.14 6.96 -12.29
CA ASN A 128 -2.43 7.76 -13.29
C ASN A 128 -1.93 6.83 -14.39
#